data_AF-A0AAN4ZAX4-F1
#
_entry.id   AF-A0AAN4ZAX4-F1
#
_cell.length_a   1.000
_cell.length_b   1.000
_cell.length_c   1.000
_cell.angle_alpha   90.00
_cell.angle_beta   90.00
_cell.angle_gamma   90.00
#
_symmetry.space_group_name_H-M   'P 1'
#
loop_
_entity.id
_entity.type
_entity.pdbx_description
1 polymer ?
#
loop_
_entity_poly.entity_id
_entity_poly.type
_entity_poly.pdbx_seq_one_letter_code
_entity_poly.pdbx_strand_id
1 'polypeptide(L)'
;TANDDRVDCDLHFEIVEQLDRRFRLYQLEDGCIFFYDGEDLFVKWRREKFVSNFRDRFGQNKVYGMGVCDKAIYFATQSKIYKATFDCPNVDFEFVRDQLPDEQVHTGALCTRKREGKSYVYRMSQNPYQDGVRDRSDADVLAVVGQKIFYRSQRLKYWISKPAPCEFHVEFDGALKGQTLVYAPNDESPNVYVASGSKMAAVRNGSVVPLEAFPFNGIPQILSIVGVHDGVMTVMANDNTLWQAPIRDVEAPRSRIEKLLEELLRETINLRESISNTQPRTSSSPSREVLTHHVGQMNSTLAKVSIKPRAQSELPFREAGNSKAPTPDQSFSAKATPESEKPPECPMCTICQIKCPNMIFYDCKHVAVCEECYSKTTAASIRMTSCPICRKPIRKAEKIFFG
;
A
#
# COMPACT_ATOMS: atom_id res chain seq x y z
N THR A 1 -18.52 18.13 30.93
CA THR A 1 -17.42 18.60 30.07
C THR A 1 -16.85 17.37 29.39
N ALA A 2 -17.10 17.21 28.09
CA ALA A 2 -16.46 16.14 27.33
C ALA A 2 -15.00 16.53 27.14
N ASN A 3 -14.07 15.77 27.70
CA ASN A 3 -12.65 15.90 27.36
C ASN A 3 -12.55 15.64 25.85
N ASP A 4 -12.06 16.63 25.12
CA ASP A 4 -11.68 16.49 23.72
C ASP A 4 -10.39 15.68 23.70
N ASP A 5 -10.51 14.34 23.83
CA ASP A 5 -9.42 13.38 23.71
C ASP A 5 -8.96 13.34 22.23
N ARG A 6 -8.43 14.47 21.74
CA ARG A 6 -7.72 14.50 20.47
C ARG A 6 -6.42 13.75 20.65
N VAL A 7 -6.40 12.51 20.16
CA VAL A 7 -5.17 11.76 19.97
C VAL A 7 -4.33 12.55 18.96
N ASP A 8 -3.21 13.10 19.42
CA ASP A 8 -2.19 13.72 18.59
C ASP A 8 -1.49 12.58 17.81
N CYS A 9 -2.00 12.23 16.63
CA CYS A 9 -1.36 11.20 15.79
C CYS A 9 -0.30 11.83 14.87
N ASP A 10 0.71 12.48 15.44
CA ASP A 10 1.81 13.03 14.65
C ASP A 10 2.54 11.92 13.88
N LEU A 11 2.54 12.03 12.56
CA LEU A 11 3.28 11.12 11.69
C LEU A 11 4.76 11.52 11.70
N HIS A 12 5.54 10.78 12.48
CA HIS A 12 6.99 10.94 12.51
C HIS A 12 7.63 10.09 11.42
N PHE A 13 8.19 10.76 10.41
CA PHE A 13 8.95 10.10 9.37
C PHE A 13 10.43 10.07 9.74
N GLU A 14 11.06 8.93 9.46
CA GLU A 14 12.49 8.70 9.64
C GLU A 14 13.16 8.46 8.28
N ILE A 15 14.37 8.99 8.09
CA ILE A 15 15.16 8.75 6.87
C ILE A 15 15.63 7.30 6.88
N VAL A 16 15.31 6.59 5.81
CA VAL A 16 15.75 5.22 5.56
C VAL A 16 17.01 5.21 4.71
N GLU A 17 17.03 5.99 3.63
CA GLU A 17 18.10 5.97 2.65
C GLU A 17 18.18 7.30 1.88
N GLN A 18 19.39 7.81 1.66
CA GLN A 18 19.65 8.88 0.69
C GLN A 18 19.94 8.24 -0.67
N LEU A 19 19.24 8.68 -1.72
CA LEU A 19 19.45 8.15 -3.07
C LEU A 19 20.25 9.13 -3.93
N ASP A 20 21.21 8.58 -4.68
CA ASP A 20 22.13 9.38 -5.53
C ASP A 20 21.47 9.89 -6.82
N ARG A 21 20.31 9.35 -7.19
CA ARG A 21 19.61 9.65 -8.44
C ARG A 21 18.11 9.68 -8.22
N ARG A 22 17.40 10.27 -9.18
CA ARG A 22 15.93 10.24 -9.25
C ARG A 22 15.46 8.85 -9.65
N PHE A 23 15.38 7.94 -8.68
CA PHE A 23 14.69 6.66 -8.87
C PHE A 23 13.18 6.87 -8.80
N ARG A 24 12.45 6.10 -9.62
CA ARG A 24 11.05 5.81 -9.36
C ARG A 24 10.99 4.55 -8.52
N LEU A 25 10.32 4.63 -7.39
CA LEU A 25 10.20 3.53 -6.44
C LEU A 25 8.77 3.01 -6.41
N TYR A 26 8.65 1.71 -6.22
CA TYR A 26 7.39 1.00 -6.19
C TYR A 26 7.46 -0.07 -5.11
N GLN A 27 6.69 0.08 -4.02
CA GLN A 27 6.61 -0.93 -2.96
C GLN A 27 5.41 -1.84 -3.20
N LEU A 28 5.67 -3.14 -3.26
CA LEU A 28 4.66 -4.19 -3.31
C LEU A 28 4.02 -4.42 -1.93
N GLU A 29 2.90 -5.15 -1.92
CA GLU A 29 2.17 -5.50 -0.70
C GLU A 29 2.97 -6.34 0.31
N ASP A 30 3.96 -7.10 -0.16
CA ASP A 30 4.86 -7.89 0.69
C ASP A 30 6.06 -7.08 1.21
N GLY A 31 6.07 -5.76 0.94
CA GLY A 31 7.11 -4.83 1.37
C GLY A 31 8.30 -4.75 0.42
N CYS A 32 8.37 -5.58 -0.63
CA CYS A 32 9.43 -5.53 -1.62
C CYS A 32 9.42 -4.19 -2.37
N ILE A 33 10.56 -3.50 -2.43
CA ILE A 33 10.70 -2.22 -3.13
C ILE A 33 11.50 -2.42 -4.40
N PHE A 34 10.89 -2.06 -5.53
CA PHE A 34 11.56 -1.96 -6.81
C PHE A 34 12.05 -0.54 -7.03
N PHE A 35 13.19 -0.46 -7.71
CA PHE A 35 13.88 0.76 -8.09
C PHE A 35 13.98 0.78 -9.61
N TYR A 36 13.53 1.88 -10.21
CA TYR A 36 13.66 2.11 -11.64
C TYR A 36 14.39 3.44 -11.90
N ASP A 37 15.54 3.38 -12.55
CA ASP A 37 16.36 4.56 -12.87
C ASP A 37 16.12 5.13 -14.27
N GLY A 38 15.22 4.50 -15.05
CA GLY A 38 14.95 4.84 -16.44
C GLY A 38 15.55 3.85 -17.43
N GLU A 39 16.59 3.11 -17.06
CA GLU A 39 17.21 2.08 -17.89
C GLU A 39 16.95 0.68 -17.33
N ASP A 40 17.16 0.49 -16.03
CA ASP A 40 17.08 -0.81 -15.38
C ASP A 40 16.09 -0.82 -14.22
N LEU A 41 15.42 -1.96 -14.06
CA LEU A 41 14.58 -2.29 -12.92
C LEU A 41 15.37 -3.22 -11.98
N PHE A 42 15.38 -2.94 -10.69
CA PHE A 42 16.06 -3.80 -9.71
C PHE A 42 15.37 -3.77 -8.35
N VAL A 43 15.67 -4.77 -7.53
CA VAL A 43 15.18 -4.87 -6.14
C VAL A 43 16.38 -4.77 -5.21
N LYS A 44 16.24 -4.03 -4.11
CA LYS A 44 17.15 -4.14 -2.96
C LYS A 44 16.51 -5.03 -1.92
N TRP A 45 17.08 -6.20 -1.68
CA TRP A 45 16.58 -7.16 -0.69
C TRP A 45 17.74 -7.60 0.21
N ARG A 46 17.57 -7.49 1.54
CA ARG A 46 18.61 -7.82 2.53
C ARG A 46 19.98 -7.17 2.26
N ARG A 47 19.99 -5.90 1.81
CA ARG A 47 21.19 -5.12 1.41
C ARG A 47 21.88 -5.62 0.14
N GLU A 48 21.36 -6.67 -0.51
CA GLU A 48 21.81 -7.12 -1.83
C GLU A 48 20.97 -6.45 -2.92
N LYS A 49 21.60 -6.17 -4.06
CA LYS A 49 20.96 -5.57 -5.24
C LYS A 49 20.74 -6.66 -6.29
N PHE A 50 19.48 -6.95 -6.60
CA PHE A 50 19.07 -7.90 -7.62
C PHE A 50 18.67 -7.13 -8.87
N VAL A 51 19.61 -7.03 -9.83
CA VAL A 51 19.40 -6.33 -11.11
C VAL A 51 18.68 -7.27 -12.06
N SER A 52 17.61 -6.80 -12.67
CA SER A 52 16.90 -7.56 -13.70
C SER A 52 17.59 -7.45 -15.06
N ASN A 53 17.24 -8.33 -16.00
CA ASN A 53 17.66 -8.21 -17.41
C ASN A 53 16.78 -7.23 -18.21
N PHE A 54 16.30 -6.16 -17.58
CA PHE A 54 15.32 -5.22 -18.14
C PHE A 54 15.78 -4.66 -19.50
N ARG A 55 17.00 -4.14 -19.55
CA ARG A 55 17.59 -3.57 -20.76
C ARG A 55 17.80 -4.60 -21.86
N ASP A 56 18.21 -5.83 -21.53
CA ASP A 56 18.39 -6.89 -22.52
C ASP A 56 17.04 -7.29 -23.13
N ARG A 57 15.99 -7.32 -22.32
CA ARG A 57 14.66 -7.76 -22.72
C ARG A 57 13.87 -6.70 -23.48
N PHE A 58 13.98 -5.44 -23.07
CA PHE A 58 13.19 -4.34 -23.62
C PHE A 58 14.02 -3.31 -24.40
N GLY A 59 15.34 -3.48 -24.51
CA GLY A 59 16.22 -2.60 -25.26
C GLY A 59 16.13 -1.14 -24.81
N GLN A 60 16.14 -0.22 -25.78
CA GLN A 60 15.94 1.21 -25.55
C GLN A 60 14.46 1.64 -25.64
N ASN A 61 13.53 0.69 -25.60
CA ASN A 61 12.12 1.04 -25.76
C ASN A 61 11.63 1.87 -24.57
N LYS A 62 10.85 2.90 -24.87
CA LYS A 62 10.25 3.75 -23.85
C LYS A 62 9.27 2.91 -23.01
N VAL A 63 9.46 2.95 -21.69
CA VAL A 63 8.57 2.35 -20.71
C VAL A 63 7.71 3.43 -20.07
N TYR A 64 6.42 3.18 -19.97
CA TYR A 64 5.46 4.13 -19.45
C TYR A 64 4.34 3.44 -18.67
N GLY A 65 3.59 4.23 -17.92
CA GLY A 65 2.46 3.76 -17.12
C GLY A 65 2.80 2.84 -15.95
N MET A 66 4.06 2.82 -15.51
CA MET A 66 4.50 1.92 -14.46
C MET A 66 3.76 2.17 -13.14
N GLY A 67 3.32 1.11 -12.49
CA GLY A 67 2.65 1.17 -11.19
C GLY A 67 2.49 -0.21 -10.55
N VAL A 68 2.15 -0.20 -9.26
CA VAL A 68 1.94 -1.41 -8.46
C VAL A 68 0.49 -1.84 -8.59
N CYS A 69 0.27 -3.13 -8.84
CA CYS A 69 -1.03 -3.78 -8.70
C CYS A 69 -0.78 -5.17 -8.09
N ASP A 70 -1.39 -5.45 -6.93
CA ASP A 70 -1.16 -6.70 -6.21
C ASP A 70 0.34 -6.88 -5.90
N LYS A 71 0.89 -8.09 -6.03
CA LYS A 71 2.30 -8.44 -5.81
C LYS A 71 3.18 -8.24 -7.04
N ALA A 72 2.85 -7.29 -7.92
CA ALA A 72 3.61 -7.05 -9.14
C ALA A 72 3.62 -5.60 -9.59
N ILE A 73 4.61 -5.27 -10.41
CA ILE A 73 4.67 -4.00 -11.14
C ILE A 73 4.16 -4.21 -12.54
N TYR A 74 3.19 -3.42 -12.96
CA TYR A 74 2.70 -3.41 -14.33
C TYR A 74 3.24 -2.20 -15.06
N PHE A 75 3.58 -2.37 -16.33
CA PHE A 75 4.03 -1.30 -17.21
C PHE A 75 3.72 -1.61 -18.66
N ALA A 76 3.76 -0.57 -19.49
CA ALA A 76 3.56 -0.67 -20.93
C ALA A 76 4.86 -0.34 -21.69
N THR A 77 5.11 -1.09 -22.75
CA THR A 77 6.13 -0.79 -23.75
C THR A 77 5.77 -1.44 -25.09
N GLN A 78 6.10 -0.80 -26.21
CA GLN A 78 5.81 -1.31 -27.56
C GLN A 78 4.36 -1.79 -27.76
N SER A 79 3.38 -1.04 -27.27
CA SER A 79 1.94 -1.42 -27.35
C SER A 79 1.62 -2.76 -26.69
N LYS A 80 2.39 -3.17 -25.68
CA LYS A 80 2.19 -4.38 -24.89
C LYS A 80 2.24 -4.04 -23.41
N ILE A 81 1.45 -4.78 -22.63
CA ILE A 81 1.42 -4.69 -21.17
C ILE A 81 2.20 -5.87 -20.62
N TYR A 82 3.13 -5.57 -19.71
CA TYR A 82 3.95 -6.54 -19.01
C TYR A 82 3.75 -6.40 -17.50
N LYS A 83 4.03 -7.47 -16.77
CA LYS A 83 4.19 -7.45 -15.31
C LYS A 83 5.59 -7.89 -14.94
N ALA A 84 6.15 -7.26 -13.91
CA ALA A 84 7.39 -7.65 -13.26
C ALA A 84 7.08 -8.18 -11.85
N THR A 85 7.66 -9.33 -11.53
CA THR A 85 7.56 -9.99 -10.22
C THR A 85 8.96 -10.24 -9.67
N PHE A 86 9.08 -10.34 -8.35
CA PHE A 86 10.33 -10.70 -7.70
C PHE A 86 10.15 -12.04 -6.99
N ASP A 87 10.85 -13.06 -7.47
CA ASP A 87 10.99 -14.35 -6.80
C ASP A 87 12.48 -14.58 -6.57
N CYS A 88 12.93 -14.19 -5.37
CA CYS A 88 14.34 -14.10 -5.03
C CYS A 88 15.12 -15.37 -5.48
N PRO A 89 16.22 -15.21 -6.22
CA PRO A 89 16.94 -13.97 -6.51
C PRO A 89 16.54 -13.26 -7.82
N ASN A 90 15.48 -13.71 -8.49
CA ASN A 90 15.16 -13.29 -9.85
C ASN A 90 14.08 -12.22 -9.90
N VAL A 91 14.28 -11.24 -10.79
CA VAL A 91 13.21 -10.32 -11.22
C VAL A 91 12.73 -10.81 -12.58
N ASP A 92 11.53 -11.37 -12.60
CA ASP A 92 10.94 -11.97 -13.80
C ASP A 92 9.97 -11.00 -14.48
N PHE A 93 9.86 -11.13 -15.80
CA PHE A 93 8.87 -10.40 -16.58
C PHE A 93 7.96 -11.35 -17.34
N GLU A 94 6.68 -11.03 -17.34
CA GLU A 94 5.65 -11.80 -18.04
C GLU A 94 4.85 -10.85 -18.95
N PHE A 95 4.59 -11.30 -20.17
CA PHE A 95 3.67 -10.62 -21.07
C PHE A 95 2.24 -10.86 -20.59
N VAL A 96 1.48 -9.80 -20.38
CA VAL A 96 0.09 -9.88 -19.89
C VAL A 96 -0.87 -9.89 -21.08
N ARG A 97 -0.75 -8.87 -21.95
CA ARG A 97 -1.60 -8.70 -23.14
C ARG A 97 -1.09 -7.59 -24.04
N ASP A 98 -1.60 -7.55 -25.27
CA ASP A 98 -1.45 -6.37 -26.12
C ASP A 98 -2.27 -5.18 -25.57
N GLN A 99 -1.77 -3.97 -25.81
CA GLN A 99 -2.50 -2.73 -25.59
C GLN A 99 -3.65 -2.67 -26.61
N LEU A 100 -4.87 -2.41 -26.14
CA LEU A 100 -6.04 -2.44 -26.99
C LEU A 100 -6.14 -1.18 -27.87
N PRO A 101 -6.85 -1.24 -29.01
CA PRO A 101 -7.17 -0.03 -29.78
C PRO A 101 -7.90 0.99 -28.90
N ASP A 102 -7.48 2.25 -29.02
CA ASP A 102 -7.97 3.41 -28.26
C ASP A 102 -7.79 3.33 -26.74
N GLU A 103 -6.96 2.41 -26.26
CA GLU A 103 -6.53 2.36 -24.86
C GLU A 103 -5.41 3.38 -24.62
N GLN A 104 -5.60 4.26 -23.65
CA GLN A 104 -4.58 5.16 -23.15
C GLN A 104 -4.02 4.62 -21.84
N VAL A 105 -2.70 4.61 -21.73
CA VAL A 105 -2.00 4.18 -20.54
C VAL A 105 -1.56 5.40 -19.74
N HIS A 106 -1.88 5.39 -18.44
CA HIS A 106 -1.55 6.44 -17.48
C HIS A 106 -0.58 5.91 -16.42
N THR A 107 0.04 6.82 -15.67
CA THR A 107 0.89 6.48 -14.53
C THR A 107 0.13 5.68 -13.48
N GLY A 108 0.82 4.82 -12.73
CA GLY A 108 0.18 4.05 -11.66
C GLY A 108 -0.54 2.78 -12.15
N ALA A 109 -0.08 2.20 -13.28
CA ALA A 109 -0.67 1.02 -13.89
C ALA A 109 -2.16 1.18 -14.22
N LEU A 110 -2.54 2.38 -14.68
CA LEU A 110 -3.91 2.72 -15.04
C LEU A 110 -4.09 2.76 -16.56
N CYS A 111 -5.27 2.39 -17.00
CA CYS A 111 -5.69 2.48 -18.39
C CYS A 111 -7.05 3.18 -18.48
N THR A 112 -7.23 3.98 -19.53
CA THR A 112 -8.56 4.45 -19.95
C THR A 112 -8.86 3.99 -21.36
N ARG A 113 -10.12 3.71 -21.67
CA ARG A 113 -10.54 3.31 -23.02
C ARG A 113 -11.94 3.79 -23.33
N LYS A 114 -12.15 4.27 -24.56
CA LYS A 114 -13.48 4.63 -25.08
C LYS A 114 -14.14 3.41 -25.72
N ARG A 115 -15.40 3.14 -25.36
CA ARG A 115 -16.25 2.10 -25.96
C ARG A 115 -17.67 2.59 -26.09
N GLU A 116 -18.23 2.49 -27.29
CA GLU A 116 -19.61 2.94 -27.55
C GLU A 116 -19.85 4.39 -27.08
N GLY A 117 -18.85 5.25 -27.29
CA GLY A 117 -18.88 6.67 -26.86
C GLY A 117 -18.72 6.91 -25.34
N LYS A 118 -18.51 5.88 -24.53
CA LYS A 118 -18.31 5.98 -23.07
C LYS A 118 -16.85 5.72 -22.69
N SER A 119 -16.32 6.49 -21.73
CA SER A 119 -14.98 6.29 -21.17
C SER A 119 -15.04 5.31 -20.00
N TYR A 120 -14.04 4.44 -19.90
CA TYR A 120 -13.88 3.46 -18.82
C TYR A 120 -12.44 3.50 -18.32
N VAL A 121 -12.27 3.45 -16.99
CA VAL A 121 -10.98 3.34 -16.30
C VAL A 121 -10.84 1.94 -15.72
N TYR A 122 -9.65 1.37 -15.80
CA TYR A 122 -9.30 0.09 -15.16
C TYR A 122 -7.78 0.03 -14.92
N ARG A 123 -7.33 -0.95 -14.16
CA ARG A 123 -5.91 -1.23 -13.94
C ARG A 123 -5.34 -2.12 -15.05
N MET A 124 -4.04 -2.06 -15.28
CA MET A 124 -3.35 -2.92 -16.26
C MET A 124 -3.52 -4.41 -15.99
N SER A 125 -3.67 -4.80 -14.71
CA SER A 125 -3.90 -6.18 -14.27
C SER A 125 -5.31 -6.70 -14.53
N GLN A 126 -6.26 -5.81 -14.82
CA GLN A 126 -7.68 -6.13 -14.90
C GLN A 126 -8.12 -6.46 -16.33
N ASN A 127 -9.22 -7.22 -16.44
CA ASN A 127 -9.88 -7.46 -17.70
C ASN A 127 -10.64 -6.19 -18.11
N PRO A 128 -10.24 -5.54 -19.20
CA PRO A 128 -10.79 -4.24 -19.53
C PRO A 128 -12.27 -4.33 -19.94
N TYR A 129 -12.79 -5.51 -20.28
CA TYR A 129 -14.21 -5.75 -20.63
C TYR A 129 -15.12 -6.02 -19.44
N GLN A 130 -14.57 -6.45 -18.31
CA GLN A 130 -15.34 -6.85 -17.14
C GLN A 130 -15.19 -5.85 -15.99
N ASP A 131 -13.97 -5.32 -15.82
CA ASP A 131 -13.59 -4.57 -14.62
C ASP A 131 -13.59 -3.05 -14.83
N GLY A 132 -13.83 -2.60 -16.06
CA GLY A 132 -13.87 -1.17 -16.41
C GLY A 132 -14.91 -0.39 -15.62
N VAL A 133 -14.46 0.57 -14.81
CA VAL A 133 -15.32 1.52 -14.11
C VAL A 133 -15.64 2.67 -15.05
N ARG A 134 -16.92 2.96 -15.26
CA ARG A 134 -17.35 4.02 -16.17
C ARG A 134 -16.92 5.39 -15.64
N ASP A 135 -16.09 6.06 -16.42
CA ASP A 135 -15.68 7.44 -16.21
C ASP A 135 -16.77 8.39 -16.74
N ARG A 136 -17.18 9.32 -15.88
CA ARG A 136 -18.22 10.32 -16.17
C ARG A 136 -17.68 11.74 -16.15
N SER A 137 -16.40 11.89 -15.87
CA SER A 137 -15.73 13.16 -15.70
C SER A 137 -14.77 13.37 -16.86
N ASP A 138 -14.55 14.64 -17.22
CA ASP A 138 -13.46 15.01 -18.13
C ASP A 138 -12.17 15.33 -17.34
N ALA A 139 -12.17 15.07 -16.02
CA ALA A 139 -11.04 15.32 -15.16
C ALA A 139 -9.94 14.26 -15.31
N ASP A 140 -8.71 14.64 -14.97
CA ASP A 140 -7.54 13.78 -15.02
C ASP A 140 -7.63 12.68 -13.95
N VAL A 141 -7.58 11.42 -14.36
CA VAL A 141 -7.77 10.25 -13.48
C VAL A 141 -6.45 9.92 -12.76
N LEU A 142 -6.49 9.91 -11.44
CA LEU A 142 -5.35 9.63 -10.57
C LEU A 142 -5.26 8.17 -10.14
N ALA A 143 -6.40 7.52 -9.89
CA ALA A 143 -6.46 6.13 -9.44
C ALA A 143 -7.87 5.53 -9.65
N VAL A 144 -7.91 4.20 -9.73
CA VAL A 144 -9.14 3.40 -9.59
C VAL A 144 -8.94 2.37 -8.49
N VAL A 145 -9.89 2.26 -7.57
CA VAL A 145 -9.85 1.34 -6.41
C VAL A 145 -11.22 0.69 -6.26
N GLY A 146 -11.31 -0.58 -6.61
CA GLY A 146 -12.61 -1.22 -6.83
C GLY A 146 -13.48 -0.39 -7.80
N GLN A 147 -14.67 0.00 -7.36
CA GLN A 147 -15.61 0.83 -8.16
C GLN A 147 -15.43 2.34 -7.98
N LYS A 148 -14.36 2.79 -7.30
CA LYS A 148 -14.14 4.21 -6.98
C LYS A 148 -13.08 4.80 -7.91
N ILE A 149 -13.35 5.98 -8.47
CA ILE A 149 -12.40 6.73 -9.28
C ILE A 149 -11.95 7.97 -8.52
N PHE A 150 -10.64 8.22 -8.53
CA PHE A 150 -10.01 9.40 -7.97
C PHE A 150 -9.58 10.31 -9.12
N TYR A 151 -10.01 11.57 -9.07
CA TYR A 151 -9.73 12.58 -10.08
C TYR A 151 -8.89 13.70 -9.50
N ARG A 152 -8.05 14.31 -10.35
CA ARG A 152 -7.38 15.57 -10.09
C ARG A 152 -8.31 16.72 -10.50
N SER A 153 -8.56 17.67 -9.59
CA SER A 153 -9.43 18.82 -9.83
C SER A 153 -8.75 20.14 -9.49
N GLN A 154 -9.01 21.18 -10.30
CA GLN A 154 -8.47 22.55 -10.10
C GLN A 154 -9.40 23.46 -9.29
N ARG A 155 -10.60 23.01 -8.96
CA ARG A 155 -11.68 23.88 -8.49
C ARG A 155 -12.45 23.24 -7.35
N LEU A 156 -11.79 22.99 -6.23
CA LEU A 156 -12.50 22.50 -5.06
C LEU A 156 -12.60 23.57 -3.99
N LYS A 157 -13.69 23.50 -3.22
CA LYS A 157 -13.82 24.25 -1.96
C LYS A 157 -13.05 23.56 -0.82
N TYR A 158 -12.70 22.29 -1.00
CA TYR A 158 -12.09 21.40 -0.03
C TYR A 158 -11.00 20.59 -0.70
N TRP A 159 -9.92 20.29 0.03
CA TRP A 159 -8.76 19.61 -0.55
C TRP A 159 -9.09 18.22 -1.11
N ILE A 160 -10.05 17.49 -0.52
CA ILE A 160 -10.68 16.31 -1.12
C ILE A 160 -12.19 16.49 -1.00
N SER A 161 -12.90 16.25 -2.09
CA SER A 161 -14.36 16.21 -2.11
C SER A 161 -14.88 14.92 -2.71
N LYS A 162 -16.09 14.53 -2.32
CA LYS A 162 -16.78 13.35 -2.82
C LYS A 162 -18.09 13.77 -3.49
N PRO A 163 -18.06 14.23 -4.75
CA PRO A 163 -19.27 14.73 -5.42
C PRO A 163 -20.29 13.62 -5.73
N ALA A 164 -19.84 12.36 -5.83
CA ALA A 164 -20.71 11.20 -6.06
C ALA A 164 -20.23 9.98 -5.24
N PRO A 165 -21.08 8.95 -5.04
CA PRO A 165 -20.74 7.78 -4.22
C PRO A 165 -19.42 7.07 -4.60
N CYS A 166 -19.06 7.10 -5.87
CA CYS A 166 -17.91 6.41 -6.46
C CYS A 166 -16.84 7.38 -7.00
N GLU A 167 -16.95 8.68 -6.73
CA GLU A 167 -16.06 9.70 -7.30
C GLU A 167 -15.43 10.51 -6.19
N PHE A 168 -14.10 10.60 -6.21
CA PHE A 168 -13.30 11.42 -5.30
C PHE A 168 -12.53 12.43 -6.12
N HIS A 169 -12.68 13.71 -5.80
CA HIS A 169 -11.91 14.77 -6.44
C HIS A 169 -10.88 15.25 -5.44
N VAL A 170 -9.62 15.24 -5.83
CA VAL A 170 -8.50 15.73 -5.05
C VAL A 170 -8.07 17.07 -5.66
N GLU A 171 -8.13 18.11 -4.85
CA GLU A 171 -7.62 19.42 -5.20
C GLU A 171 -6.11 19.36 -5.28
N PHE A 172 -5.56 20.03 -6.28
CA PHE A 172 -4.14 20.32 -6.30
C PHE A 172 -3.93 21.81 -6.20
N ASP A 173 -2.93 22.19 -5.40
CA ASP A 173 -2.44 23.57 -5.41
C ASP A 173 -1.81 23.83 -6.78
N GLY A 174 -2.30 24.84 -7.50
CA GLY A 174 -1.80 25.22 -8.82
C GLY A 174 -0.30 25.52 -8.85
N ALA A 175 0.30 25.88 -7.71
CA ALA A 175 1.75 26.05 -7.57
C ALA A 175 2.52 24.71 -7.58
N LEU A 176 1.85 23.60 -7.23
CA LEU A 176 2.40 22.25 -7.14
C LEU A 176 1.84 21.32 -8.24
N LYS A 177 1.61 21.87 -9.44
CA LYS A 177 1.14 21.11 -10.61
C LYS A 177 1.93 19.80 -10.77
N GLY A 178 1.25 18.68 -10.60
CA GLY A 178 1.80 17.33 -10.81
C GLY A 178 2.20 16.57 -9.54
N GLN A 179 2.09 17.15 -8.34
CA GLN A 179 2.47 16.48 -7.09
C GLN A 179 1.29 15.87 -6.29
N THR A 180 0.09 15.85 -6.86
CA THR A 180 -1.01 15.10 -6.25
C THR A 180 -0.84 13.63 -6.56
N LEU A 181 -0.69 12.86 -5.50
CA LEU A 181 -0.39 11.44 -5.50
C LEU A 181 -1.56 10.70 -4.85
N VAL A 182 -1.98 9.61 -5.46
CA VAL A 182 -2.94 8.69 -4.87
C VAL A 182 -2.28 7.32 -4.85
N TYR A 183 -2.16 6.75 -3.66
CA TYR A 183 -1.68 5.39 -3.46
C TYR A 183 -2.79 4.55 -2.86
N ALA A 184 -3.09 3.45 -3.56
CA ALA A 184 -4.05 2.45 -3.12
C ALA A 184 -3.30 1.13 -3.02
N PRO A 185 -3.00 0.63 -1.81
CA PRO A 185 -2.18 -0.56 -1.63
C PRO A 185 -2.73 -1.76 -2.40
N ASN A 186 -4.07 -1.90 -2.44
CA ASN A 186 -4.79 -2.88 -3.25
C ASN A 186 -6.28 -2.55 -3.34
N ASP A 187 -7.05 -3.40 -4.04
CA ASP A 187 -8.52 -3.27 -4.13
C ASP A 187 -9.23 -3.69 -2.83
N GLU A 188 -8.56 -4.45 -1.95
CA GLU A 188 -9.12 -4.93 -0.67
C GLU A 188 -8.89 -3.95 0.49
N SER A 189 -7.92 -3.04 0.35
CA SER A 189 -7.53 -2.11 1.39
C SER A 189 -8.65 -1.09 1.54
N PRO A 190 -9.16 -0.92 2.77
CA PRO A 190 -10.14 0.13 3.02
C PRO A 190 -9.54 1.53 2.87
N ASN A 191 -8.20 1.64 2.89
CA ASN A 191 -7.43 2.88 2.93
C ASN A 191 -6.87 3.24 1.55
N VAL A 192 -7.24 4.42 1.06
CA VAL A 192 -6.56 5.08 -0.07
C VAL A 192 -5.82 6.29 0.46
N TYR A 193 -4.52 6.34 0.26
CA TYR A 193 -3.67 7.44 0.72
C TYR A 193 -3.53 8.48 -0.37
N VAL A 194 -3.72 9.74 -0.01
CA VAL A 194 -3.66 10.87 -0.94
C VAL A 194 -2.66 11.87 -0.38
N ALA A 195 -1.69 12.29 -1.17
CA ALA A 195 -0.75 13.33 -0.79
C ALA A 195 -0.75 14.45 -1.84
N SER A 196 -0.56 15.70 -1.39
CA SER A 196 -0.36 16.86 -2.26
C SER A 196 0.52 17.88 -1.54
N GLY A 197 1.80 17.91 -1.91
CA GLY A 197 2.78 18.78 -1.29
C GLY A 197 3.04 18.42 0.18
N SER A 198 2.66 19.31 1.09
CA SER A 198 2.76 19.14 2.55
C SER A 198 1.50 18.55 3.20
N LYS A 199 0.51 18.15 2.41
CA LYS A 199 -0.76 17.59 2.91
C LYS A 199 -0.85 16.12 2.59
N MET A 200 -1.41 15.35 3.52
CA MET A 200 -1.78 13.95 3.32
C MET A 200 -3.21 13.72 3.82
N ALA A 201 -3.90 12.71 3.30
CA ALA A 201 -5.15 12.18 3.83
C ALA A 201 -5.27 10.68 3.57
N ALA A 202 -6.15 10.03 4.33
CA ALA A 202 -6.59 8.68 4.05
C ALA A 202 -8.09 8.70 3.75
N VAL A 203 -8.50 8.12 2.64
CA VAL A 203 -9.90 7.86 2.32
C VAL A 203 -10.23 6.44 2.77
N ARG A 204 -11.09 6.33 3.78
CA ARG A 204 -11.50 5.06 4.40
C ARG A 204 -12.90 4.67 4.03
N ASN A 205 -13.09 3.49 3.44
CA ASN A 205 -14.43 2.99 3.12
C ASN A 205 -15.27 4.01 2.30
N GLY A 206 -14.59 4.86 1.53
CA GLY A 206 -15.21 5.93 0.76
C GLY A 206 -15.66 7.15 1.58
N SER A 207 -15.25 7.27 2.83
CA SER A 207 -15.31 8.48 3.63
C SER A 207 -13.93 9.10 3.66
N VAL A 208 -13.85 10.41 3.38
CA VAL A 208 -12.60 11.13 3.56
C VAL A 208 -12.37 11.23 5.06
N VAL A 209 -11.27 10.67 5.55
CA VAL A 209 -10.76 10.95 6.90
C VAL A 209 -9.71 12.03 6.68
N PRO A 210 -10.04 13.32 6.92
CA PRO A 210 -9.05 14.36 6.78
C PRO A 210 -7.90 14.01 7.73
N LEU A 211 -6.71 13.80 7.18
CA LEU A 211 -5.46 13.94 7.93
C LEU A 211 -4.96 15.39 7.74
N GLU A 212 -5.88 16.34 7.57
CA GLU A 212 -5.61 17.76 7.27
C GLU A 212 -4.77 18.47 8.35
N ALA A 213 -4.39 17.80 9.43
CA ALA A 213 -3.64 18.40 10.52
C ALA A 213 -2.64 17.45 11.18
N PHE A 214 -2.07 16.47 10.47
CA PHE A 214 -0.80 15.89 10.95
C PHE A 214 0.32 16.70 10.32
N PRO A 215 0.97 17.61 11.05
CA PRO A 215 2.26 18.10 10.62
C PRO A 215 3.18 16.87 10.55
N PHE A 216 3.40 16.34 9.35
CA PHE A 216 4.50 15.40 9.20
C PHE A 216 5.78 16.21 9.31
N ASN A 217 6.46 16.05 10.44
CA ASN A 217 7.70 16.74 10.73
C ASN A 217 8.86 15.95 10.12
N GLY A 218 9.88 16.67 9.66
CA GLY A 218 11.11 16.07 9.14
C GLY A 218 11.18 15.94 7.62
N ILE A 219 10.04 15.84 6.91
CA ILE A 219 10.05 15.72 5.44
C ILE A 219 9.85 17.09 4.78
N PRO A 220 10.73 17.53 3.86
CA PRO A 220 10.55 18.80 3.16
C PRO A 220 9.28 18.85 2.30
N GLN A 221 9.06 17.81 1.49
CA GLN A 221 7.91 17.65 0.61
C GLN A 221 7.83 16.21 0.11
N ILE A 222 6.63 15.62 0.13
CA ILE A 222 6.41 14.27 -0.43
C ILE A 222 6.37 14.37 -1.96
N LEU A 223 7.32 13.73 -2.63
CA LEU A 223 7.39 13.60 -4.09
C LEU A 223 6.60 12.41 -4.60
N SER A 224 6.58 11.29 -3.85
CA SER A 224 5.85 10.08 -4.22
C SER A 224 5.49 9.27 -2.96
N ILE A 225 4.30 8.67 -2.92
CA ILE A 225 4.00 7.60 -1.97
C ILE A 225 4.49 6.30 -2.63
N VAL A 226 5.54 5.71 -2.07
CA VAL A 226 6.18 4.49 -2.62
C VAL A 226 5.32 3.28 -2.33
N GLY A 227 4.82 3.18 -1.10
CA GLY A 227 3.76 2.26 -0.73
C GLY A 227 3.53 2.16 0.77
N VAL A 228 2.74 1.16 1.17
CA VAL A 228 2.39 0.88 2.57
C VAL A 228 2.47 -0.63 2.79
N HIS A 229 3.24 -1.06 3.78
CA HIS A 229 3.41 -2.46 4.15
C HIS A 229 3.51 -2.59 5.68
N ASP A 230 2.81 -3.57 6.27
CA ASP A 230 2.82 -3.86 7.71
C ASP A 230 2.56 -2.64 8.62
N GLY A 231 1.70 -1.73 8.15
CA GLY A 231 1.34 -0.49 8.84
C GLY A 231 2.48 0.55 8.85
N VAL A 232 3.43 0.45 7.92
CA VAL A 232 4.49 1.43 7.67
C VAL A 232 4.30 2.02 6.28
N MET A 233 4.22 3.34 6.19
CA MET A 233 4.19 4.06 4.93
C MET A 233 5.61 4.42 4.51
N THR A 234 5.94 4.12 3.26
CA THR A 234 7.19 4.52 2.63
C THR A 234 6.92 5.64 1.63
N VAL A 235 7.66 6.75 1.72
CA VAL A 235 7.54 7.90 0.83
C VAL A 235 8.89 8.35 0.30
N MET A 236 8.90 8.90 -0.92
CA MET A 236 10.04 9.59 -1.48
C MET A 236 9.86 11.09 -1.26
N ALA A 237 10.88 11.75 -0.73
CA ALA A 237 10.92 13.21 -0.63
C ALA A 237 11.51 13.88 -1.89
N ASN A 238 11.30 15.18 -2.04
CA ASN A 238 11.78 15.94 -3.20
C ASN A 238 13.31 16.10 -3.30
N ASP A 239 14.03 15.86 -2.21
CA ASP A 239 15.50 15.82 -2.11
C ASP A 239 16.09 14.42 -2.38
N ASN A 240 15.27 13.48 -2.87
CA ASN A 240 15.62 12.07 -3.14
C ASN A 240 16.00 11.26 -1.89
N THR A 241 15.48 11.62 -0.73
CA THR A 241 15.53 10.76 0.45
C THR A 241 14.30 9.86 0.54
N LEU A 242 14.52 8.61 0.92
CA LEU A 242 13.49 7.63 1.24
C LEU A 242 13.16 7.75 2.72
N TRP A 243 11.88 7.90 3.05
CA TRP A 243 11.40 8.01 4.42
C TRP A 243 10.37 6.96 4.74
N GLN A 244 10.28 6.60 6.02
CA GLN A 244 9.25 5.71 6.55
C GLN A 244 8.60 6.29 7.80
N ALA A 245 7.29 6.08 7.93
CA ALA A 245 6.55 6.38 9.16
C ALA A 245 5.59 5.24 9.50
N PRO A 246 5.47 4.85 10.78
CA PRO A 246 4.37 4.01 11.21
C PRO A 246 3.05 4.76 11.04
N ILE A 247 2.06 4.11 10.45
CA ILE A 247 0.73 4.69 10.22
C ILE A 247 -0.37 3.93 10.97
N ARG A 248 0.00 3.10 11.95
CA ARG A 248 -0.96 2.28 12.72
C ARG A 248 -2.01 3.13 13.42
N ASP A 249 -1.60 4.28 13.97
CA ASP A 249 -2.51 5.21 14.64
C ASP A 249 -3.40 5.96 13.66
N VAL A 250 -2.92 6.12 12.42
CA VAL A 250 -3.78 6.54 11.33
C VAL A 250 -4.79 5.43 11.10
N GLU A 251 -4.37 4.21 10.76
CA GLU A 251 -5.23 3.07 10.38
C GLU A 251 -6.18 2.56 11.46
N ALA A 252 -5.91 2.82 12.73
CA ALA A 252 -6.76 2.39 13.83
C ALA A 252 -8.19 2.95 13.70
N PRO A 253 -9.24 2.14 13.98
CA PRO A 253 -10.60 2.65 14.13
C PRO A 253 -10.60 3.72 15.23
N ARG A 254 -11.07 4.93 14.92
CA ARG A 254 -11.07 6.06 15.86
C ARG A 254 -12.11 5.91 16.94
N SER A 255 -13.07 4.99 16.76
CA SER A 255 -14.07 4.68 17.78
C SER A 255 -14.46 3.22 17.80
N ARG A 256 -15.00 2.77 18.95
CA ARG A 256 -15.66 1.47 19.07
C ARG A 256 -16.78 1.29 18.05
N ILE A 257 -17.46 2.38 17.66
CA ILE A 257 -18.51 2.37 16.65
C ILE A 257 -17.92 2.09 15.26
N GLU A 258 -16.81 2.74 14.90
CA GLU A 258 -16.12 2.47 13.62
C GLU A 258 -15.64 1.02 13.53
N LYS A 259 -15.07 0.48 14.61
CA LYS A 259 -14.68 -0.92 14.67
C LYS A 259 -15.87 -1.86 14.44
N LEU A 260 -17.00 -1.60 15.11
CA LEU A 260 -18.23 -2.38 14.92
C LEU A 260 -18.78 -2.23 13.50
N LEU A 261 -18.71 -1.04 12.90
CA LEU A 261 -19.12 -0.81 11.51
C LEU A 261 -18.24 -1.59 10.54
N GLU A 262 -16.93 -1.64 10.74
CA GLU A 262 -16.01 -2.43 9.92
C GLU A 262 -16.26 -3.94 10.04
N GLU A 263 -16.47 -4.44 11.26
CA GLU A 263 -16.86 -5.84 11.50
C GLU A 263 -18.17 -6.19 10.78
N LEU A 264 -19.17 -5.31 10.88
CA LEU A 264 -20.49 -5.51 10.27
C LEU A 264 -20.45 -5.40 8.74
N LEU A 265 -19.63 -4.50 8.19
CA LEU A 265 -19.40 -4.40 6.74
C LEU A 265 -18.72 -5.66 6.20
N ARG A 266 -17.72 -6.18 6.91
CA ARG A 266 -17.01 -7.42 6.56
C ARG A 266 -17.95 -8.63 6.56
N GLU A 267 -18.77 -8.77 7.61
CA GLU A 267 -19.80 -9.83 7.66
C GLU A 267 -20.79 -9.71 6.50
N THR A 268 -21.19 -8.48 6.14
CA THR A 268 -22.11 -8.25 5.02
C THR A 268 -21.50 -8.68 3.67
N ILE A 269 -20.21 -8.42 3.46
CA ILE A 269 -19.48 -8.83 2.25
C ILE A 269 -19.41 -10.37 2.19
N ASN A 270 -18.96 -11.01 3.27
CA ASN A 270 -18.87 -12.47 3.36
C ASN A 270 -20.22 -13.17 3.12
N LEU A 271 -21.31 -12.60 3.63
CA LEU A 271 -22.68 -13.08 3.40
C LEU A 271 -23.08 -12.96 1.92
N ARG A 272 -22.76 -11.84 1.25
CA ARG A 272 -23.05 -11.66 -0.18
C ARG A 272 -22.28 -12.66 -1.05
N GLU A 273 -20.99 -12.87 -0.75
CA GLU A 273 -20.18 -13.87 -1.44
C GLU A 273 -20.73 -15.28 -1.24
N SER A 274 -21.13 -15.62 -0.02
CA SER A 274 -21.79 -16.89 0.30
C SER A 274 -23.10 -17.08 -0.50
N ILE A 275 -23.93 -16.04 -0.61
CA ILE A 275 -25.15 -16.06 -1.43
C ILE A 275 -24.79 -16.26 -2.91
N SER A 276 -23.75 -15.61 -3.42
CA SER A 276 -23.33 -15.71 -4.82
C SER A 276 -22.76 -17.09 -5.18
N ASN A 277 -22.09 -17.75 -4.23
CA ASN A 277 -21.48 -19.07 -4.42
C ASN A 277 -22.47 -20.22 -4.27
N THR A 278 -23.61 -20.00 -3.61
CA THR A 278 -24.69 -20.99 -3.55
C THR A 278 -25.36 -21.10 -4.93
N GLN A 279 -24.91 -22.07 -5.76
CA GLN A 279 -25.51 -22.32 -7.07
C GLN A 279 -27.04 -22.48 -6.97
N PRO A 280 -27.81 -21.99 -7.96
CA PRO A 280 -29.25 -22.19 -8.02
C PRO A 280 -29.56 -23.66 -8.37
N ARG A 281 -29.44 -24.55 -7.38
CA ARG A 281 -30.00 -25.90 -7.47
C ARG A 281 -31.44 -25.83 -6.95
N THR A 282 -32.38 -25.74 -7.89
CA THR A 282 -33.84 -25.76 -7.72
C THR A 282 -34.47 -24.52 -7.07
N SER A 283 -35.60 -24.08 -7.62
CA SER A 283 -36.17 -22.73 -7.55
C SER A 283 -36.89 -22.36 -6.24
N SER A 284 -36.56 -22.97 -5.10
CA SER A 284 -37.27 -22.68 -3.84
C SER A 284 -36.51 -23.18 -2.60
N SER A 285 -35.23 -22.83 -2.44
CA SER A 285 -34.54 -23.12 -1.17
C SER A 285 -34.87 -22.02 -0.15
N PRO A 286 -35.51 -22.34 1.00
CA PRO A 286 -35.81 -21.37 2.06
C PRO A 286 -34.57 -20.62 2.56
N SER A 287 -33.40 -21.25 2.45
CA SER A 287 -32.12 -20.72 2.92
C SER A 287 -31.69 -19.42 2.21
N ARG A 288 -32.02 -19.26 0.92
CA ARG A 288 -31.64 -18.06 0.16
C ARG A 288 -32.48 -16.84 0.53
N GLU A 289 -33.77 -17.04 0.82
CA GLU A 289 -34.66 -15.96 1.27
C GLU A 289 -34.25 -15.45 2.66
N VAL A 290 -33.92 -16.37 3.57
CA VAL A 290 -33.42 -16.02 4.92
C VAL A 290 -32.13 -15.21 4.83
N LEU A 291 -31.16 -15.64 4.01
CA LEU A 291 -29.90 -14.91 3.82
C LEU A 291 -30.11 -13.53 3.19
N THR A 292 -30.99 -13.43 2.18
CA THR A 292 -31.29 -12.16 1.50
C THR A 292 -31.97 -11.18 2.46
N HIS A 293 -32.91 -11.66 3.27
CA HIS A 293 -33.56 -10.86 4.31
C HIS A 293 -32.56 -10.38 5.36
N HIS A 294 -31.64 -11.24 5.80
CA HIS A 294 -30.63 -10.87 6.79
C HIS A 294 -29.67 -9.80 6.28
N VAL A 295 -29.19 -9.92 5.03
CA VAL A 295 -28.40 -8.88 4.36
C VAL A 295 -29.19 -7.56 4.24
N GLY A 296 -30.50 -7.63 3.97
CA GLY A 296 -31.39 -6.46 3.97
C GLY A 296 -31.45 -5.75 5.32
N GLN A 297 -31.57 -6.49 6.42
CA GLN A 297 -31.58 -5.94 7.78
C GLN A 297 -30.24 -5.31 8.16
N MET A 298 -29.11 -5.93 7.80
CA MET A 298 -27.77 -5.38 8.03
C MET A 298 -27.56 -4.07 7.26
N ASN A 299 -27.94 -4.02 5.98
CA ASN A 299 -27.86 -2.79 5.17
C ASN A 299 -28.74 -1.66 5.76
N SER A 300 -29.93 -1.99 6.27
CA SER A 300 -30.82 -1.01 6.92
C SER A 300 -30.19 -0.46 8.20
N THR A 301 -29.54 -1.31 9.01
CA THR A 301 -28.82 -0.91 10.22
C THR A 301 -27.62 -0.01 9.87
N LEU A 302 -26.82 -0.37 8.86
CA LEU A 302 -25.71 0.46 8.36
C LEU A 302 -26.18 1.85 7.93
N ALA A 303 -27.29 1.92 7.19
CA ALA A 303 -27.86 3.20 6.75
C ALA A 303 -28.31 4.10 7.92
N LYS A 304 -28.80 3.51 9.01
CA LYS A 304 -29.22 4.25 10.22
C LYS A 304 -28.05 4.75 11.06
N VAL A 305 -26.91 4.06 11.04
CA VAL A 305 -25.70 4.43 11.80
C VAL A 305 -24.83 5.44 11.05
N SER A 306 -25.10 5.69 9.76
CA SER A 306 -24.37 6.69 8.95
C SER A 306 -24.39 8.08 9.60
N ILE A 307 -23.28 8.42 10.27
CA ILE A 307 -23.09 9.69 10.97
C ILE A 307 -23.09 10.82 9.93
N LYS A 308 -24.01 11.79 10.07
CA LYS A 308 -23.97 13.00 9.26
C LYS A 308 -22.64 13.73 9.54
N PRO A 309 -21.85 14.08 8.51
CA PRO A 309 -20.60 14.80 8.73
C PRO A 309 -20.88 16.12 9.45
N ARG A 310 -20.22 16.31 10.59
CA ARG A 310 -20.30 17.53 11.39
C ARG A 310 -19.63 18.65 10.60
N ALA A 311 -20.34 19.74 10.35
CA ALA A 311 -19.79 20.92 9.69
C ALA A 311 -18.57 21.41 10.48
N GLN A 312 -17.40 21.44 9.83
CA GLN A 312 -16.14 21.85 10.44
C GLN A 312 -16.08 23.38 10.51
N SER A 313 -15.76 23.90 11.70
CA SER A 313 -15.55 25.33 11.98
C SER A 313 -14.17 25.76 11.53
N GLU A 314 -14.11 26.86 10.78
CA GLU A 314 -12.89 27.53 10.32
C GLU A 314 -12.06 28.05 11.50
N LEU A 315 -10.75 27.77 11.50
CA LEU A 315 -9.78 28.40 12.42
C LEU A 315 -8.69 29.12 11.61
N PRO A 316 -8.22 30.30 12.07
CA PRO A 316 -7.26 31.11 11.34
C PRO A 316 -5.83 30.57 11.48
N PHE A 317 -5.10 30.60 10.38
CA PHE A 317 -3.72 30.17 10.20
C PHE A 317 -2.74 31.12 10.92
N ARG A 318 -1.76 30.59 11.67
CA ARG A 318 -0.63 31.36 12.23
C ARG A 318 0.64 31.00 11.47
N GLU A 319 1.30 32.02 10.93
CA GLU A 319 2.60 31.90 10.27
C GLU A 319 3.71 31.62 11.30
N ALA A 320 4.52 30.58 11.06
CA ALA A 320 5.70 30.27 11.85
C ALA A 320 6.97 30.79 11.13
N GLY A 321 7.83 31.42 11.91
CA GLY A 321 9.03 32.14 11.46
C GLY A 321 10.21 31.25 11.05
N ASN A 322 11.03 31.83 10.17
CA ASN A 322 12.27 31.30 9.62
C ASN A 322 13.33 30.97 10.70
N SER A 323 13.88 29.76 10.63
CA SER A 323 15.11 29.36 11.33
C SER A 323 16.12 28.81 10.32
N LYS A 324 17.34 29.35 10.33
CA LYS A 324 18.47 28.96 9.45
C LYS A 324 19.06 27.60 9.86
N ALA A 325 19.35 26.75 8.88
CA ALA A 325 20.08 25.50 9.04
C ALA A 325 21.59 25.67 8.80
N PRO A 326 22.46 24.86 9.45
CA PRO A 326 23.90 24.79 9.20
C PRO A 326 24.26 23.71 8.17
N THR A 327 25.37 23.93 7.46
CA THR A 327 26.00 23.01 6.49
C THR A 327 26.91 21.97 7.16
N PRO A 328 27.03 20.76 6.58
CA PRO A 328 28.23 19.94 6.77
C PRO A 328 28.89 19.52 5.44
N ASP A 329 30.19 19.80 5.35
CA ASP A 329 31.16 19.14 4.48
C ASP A 329 31.68 17.88 5.18
N GLN A 330 31.82 16.76 4.45
CA GLN A 330 33.07 16.00 4.26
C GLN A 330 32.82 14.58 3.73
N SER A 331 33.46 14.31 2.59
CA SER A 331 33.55 13.05 1.86
C SER A 331 34.56 12.08 2.46
N PHE A 332 34.25 10.78 2.52
CA PHE A 332 35.26 9.72 2.57
C PHE A 332 34.92 8.58 1.61
N SER A 333 35.94 8.22 0.80
CA SER A 333 35.95 7.22 -0.26
C SER A 333 36.28 5.83 0.30
N ALA A 334 35.49 4.80 -0.06
CA ALA A 334 35.74 3.41 0.32
C ALA A 334 36.26 2.61 -0.89
N LYS A 335 37.40 1.94 -0.70
CA LYS A 335 38.04 1.01 -1.63
C LYS A 335 37.29 -0.32 -1.73
N ALA A 336 37.34 -0.91 -2.92
CA ALA A 336 36.76 -2.20 -3.27
C ALA A 336 37.33 -3.38 -2.45
N THR A 337 36.43 -4.28 -2.03
CA THR A 337 36.71 -5.61 -1.49
C THR A 337 36.66 -6.68 -2.59
N PRO A 338 37.42 -7.78 -2.43
CA PRO A 338 37.49 -8.87 -3.40
C PRO A 338 36.26 -9.80 -3.33
N GLU A 339 36.01 -10.48 -4.45
CA GLU A 339 34.93 -11.44 -4.72
C GLU A 339 34.75 -12.45 -3.57
N SER A 340 33.59 -12.42 -2.90
CA SER A 340 33.22 -13.36 -1.83
C SER A 340 32.26 -14.42 -2.34
N GLU A 341 32.58 -15.67 -2.05
CA GLU A 341 31.72 -16.84 -2.25
C GLU A 341 30.31 -16.61 -1.68
N LYS A 342 29.29 -17.06 -2.43
CA LYS A 342 27.87 -16.85 -2.11
C LYS A 342 27.58 -17.35 -0.69
N PRO A 343 27.21 -16.46 0.26
CA PRO A 343 26.97 -16.89 1.63
C PRO A 343 25.77 -17.86 1.67
N PRO A 344 25.82 -18.90 2.50
CA PRO A 344 24.72 -19.84 2.65
C PRO A 344 23.47 -19.08 3.10
N GLU A 345 22.36 -19.31 2.39
CA GLU A 345 21.08 -18.66 2.65
C GLU A 345 20.66 -18.88 4.10
N CYS A 346 20.51 -17.77 4.86
CA CYS A 346 20.11 -17.84 6.25
C CYS A 346 18.64 -18.33 6.33
N PRO A 347 18.37 -19.45 7.03
CA PRO A 347 17.02 -19.99 7.14
C PRO A 347 16.08 -18.98 7.81
N MET A 348 14.77 -19.03 7.51
CA MET A 348 13.77 -18.13 8.10
C MET A 348 13.08 -18.75 9.32
N CYS A 349 12.61 -17.90 10.25
CA CYS A 349 11.80 -18.34 11.38
C CYS A 349 10.56 -19.10 10.90
N THR A 350 10.36 -20.32 11.39
CA THR A 350 9.27 -21.20 10.96
C THR A 350 7.88 -20.72 11.39
N ILE A 351 7.81 -19.75 12.30
CA ILE A 351 6.54 -19.20 12.81
C ILE A 351 6.13 -17.96 12.02
N CYS A 352 6.97 -16.92 11.97
CA CYS A 352 6.59 -15.68 11.28
C CYS A 352 7.04 -15.64 9.82
N GLN A 353 7.99 -16.47 9.39
CA GLN A 353 8.61 -16.42 8.06
C GLN A 353 9.17 -15.04 7.65
N ILE A 354 9.34 -14.13 8.61
CA ILE A 354 9.82 -12.75 8.38
C ILE A 354 11.22 -12.53 8.97
N LYS A 355 11.50 -13.08 10.16
CA LYS A 355 12.76 -12.83 10.88
C LYS A 355 13.69 -14.03 10.80
N CYS A 356 15.01 -13.79 10.85
CA CYS A 356 15.99 -14.87 11.01
C CYS A 356 15.79 -15.56 12.37
N PRO A 357 15.84 -16.89 12.44
CA PRO A 357 15.71 -17.62 13.68
C PRO A 357 16.97 -17.40 14.52
N ASN A 358 16.78 -17.01 15.78
CA ASN A 358 17.88 -16.71 16.70
C ASN A 358 17.67 -17.37 18.07
N MET A 359 16.74 -18.32 18.16
CA MET A 359 16.52 -19.14 19.36
C MET A 359 17.00 -20.57 19.12
N ILE A 360 17.94 -21.04 19.94
CA ILE A 360 18.38 -22.44 19.95
C ILE A 360 17.62 -23.24 21.01
N PHE A 361 17.12 -24.42 20.64
CA PHE A 361 16.51 -25.36 21.60
C PHE A 361 17.53 -26.40 22.07
N TYR A 362 17.87 -26.42 23.36
CA TYR A 362 19.03 -27.18 23.86
C TYR A 362 18.94 -28.69 23.65
N ASP A 363 17.74 -29.26 23.72
CA ASP A 363 17.51 -30.71 23.64
C ASP A 363 17.63 -31.27 22.20
N CYS A 364 17.45 -30.42 21.19
CA CYS A 364 17.50 -30.83 19.77
C CYS A 364 18.44 -30.01 18.89
N LYS A 365 19.02 -28.93 19.42
CA LYS A 365 19.95 -28.00 18.75
C LYS A 365 19.40 -27.30 17.50
N HIS A 366 18.11 -27.38 17.22
CA HIS A 366 17.50 -26.63 16.12
C HIS A 366 17.43 -25.13 16.43
N VAL A 367 17.78 -24.33 15.43
CA VAL A 367 17.58 -22.87 15.39
C VAL A 367 16.48 -22.59 14.37
N ALA A 368 15.23 -22.56 14.83
CA ALA A 368 14.07 -22.54 13.94
C ALA A 368 13.11 -21.36 14.18
N VAL A 369 13.22 -20.66 15.30
CA VAL A 369 12.27 -19.63 15.70
C VAL A 369 13.01 -18.35 16.11
N CYS A 370 12.42 -17.18 15.85
CA CYS A 370 12.93 -15.90 16.35
C CYS A 370 12.44 -15.61 17.79
N GLU A 371 13.19 -14.81 18.53
CA GLU A 371 12.93 -14.46 19.93
C GLU A 371 11.51 -13.93 20.17
N GLU A 372 10.99 -13.11 19.26
CA GLU A 372 9.64 -12.55 19.38
C GLU A 372 8.55 -13.61 19.28
N CYS A 373 8.68 -14.54 18.33
CA CYS A 373 7.73 -15.65 18.19
C CYS A 373 7.82 -16.62 19.38
N TYR A 374 9.03 -16.87 19.89
CA TYR A 374 9.23 -17.66 21.11
C TYR A 374 8.58 -16.99 22.34
N SER A 375 8.76 -15.68 22.49
CA SER A 375 8.22 -14.92 23.62
C SER A 375 6.69 -14.80 23.56
N LYS A 376 6.12 -14.53 22.37
CA LYS A 376 4.67 -14.44 22.17
C LYS A 376 3.95 -15.74 22.48
N THR A 377 4.49 -16.88 22.03
CA THR A 377 3.92 -18.20 22.36
C THR A 377 4.00 -18.45 23.86
N THR A 378 5.12 -18.14 24.49
CA THR A 378 5.27 -18.30 25.94
C THR A 378 4.29 -17.44 26.76
N ALA A 379 3.96 -16.24 26.29
CA ALA A 379 3.04 -15.31 26.96
C ALA A 379 1.54 -15.60 26.71
N ALA A 380 1.17 -16.07 25.51
CA ALA A 380 -0.22 -16.13 25.06
C ALA A 380 -1.01 -17.38 25.51
N SER A 381 -0.68 -17.98 26.66
CA SER A 381 -1.23 -19.28 27.13
C SER A 381 -0.91 -20.50 26.23
N ILE A 382 -0.34 -20.31 25.04
CA ILE A 382 0.11 -21.36 24.13
C ILE A 382 1.63 -21.51 24.26
N ARG A 383 2.09 -21.99 25.43
CA ARG A 383 3.52 -22.24 25.62
C ARG A 383 4.02 -23.18 24.53
N MET A 384 5.06 -22.76 23.81
CA MET A 384 5.74 -23.64 22.85
C MET A 384 6.49 -24.72 23.62
N THR A 385 5.83 -25.85 23.87
CA THR A 385 6.38 -26.96 24.66
C THR A 385 7.24 -27.91 23.83
N SER A 386 7.19 -27.81 22.49
CA SER A 386 7.87 -28.73 21.58
C SER A 386 8.50 -27.98 20.40
N CYS A 387 9.65 -28.47 19.93
CA CYS A 387 10.35 -27.93 18.78
C CYS A 387 9.50 -28.08 17.51
N PRO A 388 9.30 -27.01 16.70
CA PRO A 388 8.49 -27.08 15.48
C PRO A 388 9.07 -27.99 14.40
N ILE A 389 10.39 -28.24 14.42
CA ILE A 389 11.06 -29.11 13.44
C ILE A 389 10.92 -30.59 13.82
N CYS A 390 11.37 -30.97 15.01
CA CYS A 390 11.50 -32.38 15.39
C CYS A 390 10.54 -32.84 16.49
N ARG A 391 9.63 -31.95 16.95
CA ARG A 391 8.63 -32.21 17.99
C ARG A 391 9.18 -32.67 19.36
N LYS A 392 10.49 -32.62 19.57
CA LYS A 392 11.11 -32.89 20.89
C LYS A 392 10.67 -31.82 21.89
N PRO A 393 10.40 -32.18 23.16
CA PRO A 393 10.01 -31.23 24.17
C PRO A 393 11.14 -30.20 24.40
N ILE A 394 10.78 -28.93 24.57
CA ILE A 394 11.71 -27.83 24.82
C ILE A 394 11.83 -27.63 26.32
N ARG A 395 12.96 -28.04 26.92
CA ARG A 395 13.25 -27.80 28.35
C ARG A 395 14.01 -26.50 28.57
N LYS A 396 14.88 -26.13 27.63
CA LYS A 396 15.67 -24.90 27.64
C LYS A 396 15.79 -24.32 26.24
N ALA A 397 15.56 -23.02 26.12
CA ALA A 397 15.81 -22.24 24.91
C ALA A 397 16.66 -21.01 25.26
N GLU A 398 17.50 -20.56 24.35
CA GLU A 398 18.36 -19.39 24.55
C GLU A 398 18.55 -18.63 23.24
N LYS A 399 18.72 -17.31 23.36
CA LYS A 399 19.01 -16.44 22.23
C LYS A 399 20.48 -16.61 21.86
N ILE A 400 20.74 -16.86 20.58
CA ILE A 400 22.10 -16.88 20.02
C ILE A 400 22.32 -15.64 19.16
N PHE A 401 23.57 -15.18 19.13
CA PHE A 401 24.01 -14.07 18.31
C PHE A 401 24.94 -14.63 17.23
N PHE A 402 24.58 -14.46 15.96
CA PHE A 402 25.48 -14.77 14.85
C PHE A 402 26.48 -13.61 14.74
N GLY A 403 27.77 -13.95 14.83
CA GLY A 403 28.88 -13.00 14.69
C GLY A 403 29.30 -12.80 13.24
#